data_AF-A0A6U8MKS2-F1
#
_entry.id   AF-A0A6U8MKS2-F1
#
_cell.length_a   1.000
_cell.length_b   1.000
_cell.length_c   1.000
_cell.angle_alpha   90.00
_cell.angle_beta   90.00
_cell.angle_gamma   90.00
#
_symmetry.space_group_name_H-M   'P 1'
#
loop_
_entity.id
_entity.type
_entity.pdbx_description
1 polymer ?
#
loop_
_entity_poly.entity_id
_entity_poly.type
_entity_poly.pdbx_seq_one_letter_code
_entity_poly.pdbx_strand_id
1 'polypeptide(L)'
;MAPSTVDCLAGHLQPAIVGGGIFSALHVAQGFPLTPQLVGLNIGFLYAYGALTCPLEELSGRRSWTHNALAGGALGYIAFEQGLTGIPFGLERQFSMRRIPLATGAALVYGGLGGFLAIIQGKPL
;
A
#
# COMPACT_ATOMS: atom_id res chain seq x y z
N MET A 1 10.12 -22.00 -9.35
CA MET A 1 8.81 -21.77 -10.01
C MET A 1 8.16 -20.60 -9.34
N ALA A 2 7.70 -19.61 -10.10
CA ALA A 2 6.84 -18.57 -9.54
C ALA A 2 5.54 -19.24 -9.06
N PRO A 3 5.02 -18.85 -7.88
CA PRO A 3 3.72 -19.35 -7.42
C PRO A 3 2.64 -18.99 -8.45
N SER A 4 1.59 -19.81 -8.56
CA SER A 4 0.45 -19.46 -9.42
C SER A 4 -0.16 -18.14 -8.94
N THR A 5 -0.81 -17.39 -9.82
CA THR A 5 -1.48 -16.12 -9.46
C THR A 5 -2.44 -16.32 -8.27
N VAL A 6 -3.11 -17.49 -8.23
CA VAL A 6 -4.03 -17.88 -7.16
C VAL A 6 -3.30 -18.09 -5.83
N ASP A 7 -2.16 -18.77 -5.85
CA ASP A 7 -1.33 -18.95 -4.64
C ASP A 7 -0.77 -17.63 -4.13
N CYS A 8 -0.40 -16.73 -5.04
CA CYS A 8 0.06 -15.38 -4.70
C CYS A 8 -1.07 -14.56 -4.04
N LEU A 9 -2.25 -14.53 -4.66
CA LEU A 9 -3.44 -13.85 -4.14
C LEU A 9 -3.84 -14.39 -2.76
N ALA A 10 -3.89 -15.72 -2.60
CA ALA A 10 -4.22 -16.36 -1.32
C ALA A 10 -3.16 -16.05 -0.25
N GLY A 11 -1.88 -16.03 -0.62
CA GLY A 11 -0.76 -15.70 0.26
C GLY A 11 -0.83 -14.28 0.84
N HIS A 12 -1.55 -13.36 0.18
CA HIS A 12 -1.74 -12.00 0.67
C HIS A 12 -2.96 -11.81 1.57
N LEU A 13 -3.86 -12.80 1.68
CA LEU A 13 -5.07 -12.67 2.48
C LEU A 13 -4.77 -12.59 3.99
N GLN A 14 -3.99 -13.54 4.51
CA GLN A 14 -3.61 -13.56 5.92
C GLN A 14 -2.85 -12.29 6.36
N PRO A 15 -1.79 -11.83 5.68
CA PRO A 15 -1.10 -10.61 6.07
C PRO A 15 -1.99 -9.36 5.92
N ALA A 16 -2.93 -9.34 4.97
CA ALA A 16 -3.89 -8.24 4.85
C ALA A 16 -4.87 -8.20 6.03
N ILE A 17 -5.35 -9.35 6.52
CA ILE A 17 -6.22 -9.43 7.70
C ILE A 17 -5.46 -8.95 8.94
N VAL A 18 -4.25 -9.48 9.17
CA VAL A 18 -3.44 -9.14 10.35
C VAL A 18 -3.04 -7.66 10.31
N GLY A 19 -2.47 -7.21 9.21
CA GLY A 19 -2.06 -5.82 9.03
C GLY A 19 -3.27 -4.88 9.08
N GLY A 20 -4.38 -5.23 8.45
CA GLY A 20 -5.59 -4.41 8.41
C GLY A 20 -6.22 -4.26 9.79
N GLY A 21 -6.15 -5.32 10.61
CA GLY A 21 -6.51 -5.27 12.02
C GLY A 21 -5.63 -4.29 12.81
N ILE A 22 -4.31 -4.36 12.63
CA ILE A 22 -3.36 -3.44 13.28
C ILE A 22 -3.63 -1.98 12.88
N PHE A 23 -3.79 -1.70 11.59
CA PHE A 23 -4.10 -0.34 11.12
C PHE A 23 -5.46 0.16 11.60
N SER A 24 -6.44 -0.73 11.75
CA SER A 24 -7.73 -0.39 12.34
C SER A 24 -7.58 -0.03 13.82
N ALA A 25 -6.79 -0.80 14.58
CA ALA A 25 -6.49 -0.47 15.97
C ALA A 25 -5.74 0.87 16.11
N LEU A 26 -4.81 1.18 15.20
CA LEU A 26 -4.12 2.46 15.15
C LEU A 26 -5.07 3.62 14.88
N HIS A 27 -6.00 3.48 13.94
CA HIS A 27 -7.02 4.50 13.69
C HIS A 27 -7.91 4.74 14.92
N VAL A 28 -8.29 3.68 15.62
CA VAL A 28 -9.05 3.81 16.89
C VAL A 28 -8.24 4.55 17.95
N ALA A 29 -6.94 4.22 18.08
CA ALA A 29 -6.04 4.94 19.00
C ALA A 29 -5.86 6.43 18.62
N GLN A 30 -6.04 6.79 17.35
CA GLN A 30 -6.03 8.16 16.85
C GLN A 30 -7.39 8.89 17.00
N GLY A 31 -8.40 8.23 17.58
CA GLY A 31 -9.71 8.83 17.86
C GLY A 31 -10.77 8.58 16.78
N PHE A 32 -10.50 7.74 15.77
CA PHE A 32 -11.53 7.34 14.81
C PHE A 32 -12.45 6.26 15.40
N PRO A 33 -13.76 6.28 15.09
CA PRO A 33 -14.67 5.25 15.55
C PRO A 33 -14.35 3.90 14.88
N LEU A 34 -14.31 2.82 15.68
CA LEU A 34 -14.19 1.47 15.15
C LEU A 34 -15.48 1.10 14.42
N THR A 35 -15.43 1.05 13.09
CA THR A 35 -16.56 0.62 12.26
C THR A 35 -16.16 -0.61 11.43
N PRO A 36 -17.10 -1.52 11.13
CA PRO A 36 -16.83 -2.62 10.21
C PRO A 36 -16.32 -2.15 8.85
N GLN A 37 -16.77 -0.96 8.41
CA GLN A 37 -16.34 -0.33 7.18
C GLN A 37 -14.86 0.09 7.23
N LEU A 38 -14.40 0.70 8.32
CA LEU A 38 -12.99 1.05 8.52
C LEU A 38 -12.09 -0.19 8.50
N VAL A 39 -12.52 -1.26 9.18
CA VAL A 39 -11.79 -2.53 9.18
C VAL A 39 -11.73 -3.14 7.78
N GLY A 40 -12.86 -3.17 7.08
CA GLY A 40 -12.94 -3.67 5.71
C GLY A 40 -12.07 -2.87 4.74
N LEU A 41 -12.05 -1.54 4.88
CA LEU A 41 -11.18 -0.67 4.08
C LEU A 41 -9.70 -0.93 4.33
N ASN A 42 -9.27 -1.05 5.59
CA ASN A 42 -7.86 -1.30 5.92
C ASN A 42 -7.40 -2.68 5.42
N ILE A 43 -8.22 -3.73 5.62
CA ILE A 43 -7.91 -5.08 5.11
C ILE A 43 -7.91 -5.08 3.58
N GLY A 44 -8.95 -4.52 2.96
CA GLY A 44 -9.11 -4.47 1.51
C GLY A 44 -7.97 -3.70 0.84
N PHE A 45 -7.53 -2.60 1.45
CA PHE A 45 -6.40 -1.80 0.94
C PHE A 45 -5.09 -2.59 0.95
N LEU A 46 -4.78 -3.27 2.07
CA LEU A 46 -3.57 -4.11 2.16
C LEU A 46 -3.63 -5.33 1.25
N TYR A 47 -4.82 -5.91 1.09
CA TYR A 47 -5.03 -7.00 0.15
C TYR A 47 -4.81 -6.52 -1.29
N ALA A 48 -5.40 -5.39 -1.67
CA ALA A 48 -5.21 -4.80 -2.99
C ALA A 48 -3.74 -4.49 -3.27
N TYR A 49 -3.00 -4.02 -2.26
CA TYR A 49 -1.56 -3.79 -2.36
C TYR A 49 -0.80 -5.07 -2.70
N GLY A 50 -1.02 -6.14 -1.96
CA GLY A 50 -0.41 -7.44 -2.25
C GLY A 50 -0.84 -7.99 -3.61
N ALA A 51 -2.14 -7.94 -3.90
CA ALA A 51 -2.74 -8.44 -5.13
C ALA A 51 -2.18 -7.76 -6.37
N LEU A 52 -1.89 -6.45 -6.32
CA LEU A 52 -1.27 -5.72 -7.44
C LEU A 52 0.17 -6.15 -7.73
N THR A 53 0.90 -6.66 -6.74
CA THR A 53 2.26 -7.14 -6.95
C THR A 53 2.31 -8.49 -7.67
N CYS A 54 1.30 -9.34 -7.50
CA CYS A 54 1.22 -10.66 -8.12
C CYS A 54 1.30 -10.64 -9.66
N PRO A 55 0.44 -9.92 -10.40
CA PRO A 55 0.50 -9.90 -11.86
C PRO A 55 1.78 -9.21 -12.36
N LEU A 56 2.33 -8.24 -11.62
CA LEU A 56 3.60 -7.59 -11.98
C LEU A 56 4.79 -8.55 -11.87
N GLU A 57 4.85 -9.37 -10.81
CA GLU A 57 5.87 -10.39 -10.64
C GLU A 57 5.71 -11.54 -11.65
N GLU A 58 4.48 -11.88 -12.03
CA GLU A 58 4.19 -12.88 -13.06
C GLU A 58 4.60 -12.41 -14.46
N LEU A 59 4.21 -11.19 -14.85
CA LEU A 59 4.55 -10.61 -16.17
C LEU A 59 6.06 -10.39 -16.33
N SER A 60 6.74 -9.99 -15.25
CA SER A 60 8.19 -9.76 -15.27
C SER A 60 9.02 -11.04 -15.07
N GLY A 61 8.40 -12.14 -14.64
CA GLY A 61 9.07 -13.39 -14.29
C GLY A 61 10.00 -13.30 -13.07
N ARG A 62 9.99 -12.18 -12.33
CA ARG A 62 10.87 -11.94 -11.18
C ARG A 62 10.18 -11.21 -10.04
N ARG A 63 10.58 -11.52 -8.81
CA ARG A 63 10.21 -10.73 -7.63
C ARG A 63 11.04 -9.45 -7.62
N SER A 64 10.41 -8.30 -7.45
CA SER A 64 11.12 -7.01 -7.38
C SER A 64 10.52 -6.06 -6.35
N TRP A 65 11.37 -5.33 -5.64
CA TRP A 65 10.92 -4.23 -4.79
C TRP A 65 10.26 -3.11 -5.63
N THR A 66 10.62 -2.98 -6.90
CA THR A 66 10.02 -1.97 -7.79
C THR A 66 8.53 -2.22 -8.03
N HIS A 67 8.10 -3.48 -8.08
CA HIS A 67 6.66 -3.83 -8.17
C HIS A 67 5.89 -3.38 -6.92
N ASN A 68 6.54 -3.44 -5.76
CA ASN A 68 5.97 -3.02 -4.48
C ASN A 68 5.93 -1.49 -4.40
N ALA A 69 6.95 -0.81 -4.92
CA ALA A 69 6.94 0.64 -5.06
C ALA A 69 5.84 1.12 -6.02
N LEU A 70 5.65 0.45 -7.16
CA LEU A 70 4.59 0.77 -8.11
C LEU A 70 3.19 0.51 -7.53
N ALA A 71 2.98 -0.66 -6.90
CA ALA A 71 1.71 -0.99 -6.26
C ALA A 71 1.37 -0.02 -5.12
N GLY A 72 2.36 0.27 -4.25
CA GLY A 72 2.21 1.24 -3.17
C GLY A 72 1.92 2.65 -3.69
N GLY A 73 2.57 3.07 -4.76
CA GLY A 73 2.35 4.39 -5.35
C GLY A 73 0.99 4.51 -6.03
N ALA A 74 0.58 3.52 -6.81
CA ALA A 74 -0.73 3.50 -7.46
C ALA A 74 -1.87 3.54 -6.43
N LEU A 75 -1.78 2.72 -5.38
CA LEU A 75 -2.78 2.71 -4.33
C LEU A 75 -2.76 3.97 -3.47
N GLY A 76 -1.58 4.51 -3.17
CA GLY A 76 -1.46 5.78 -2.45
C GLY A 76 -2.08 6.95 -3.22
N TYR A 77 -1.90 6.99 -4.55
CA TYR A 77 -2.56 7.97 -5.41
C TYR A 77 -4.09 7.86 -5.31
N ILE A 78 -4.63 6.66 -5.55
CA ILE A 78 -6.08 6.41 -5.58
C ILE A 78 -6.71 6.70 -4.22
N ALA A 79 -6.09 6.23 -3.14
CA ALA A 79 -6.65 6.38 -1.80
C ALA A 79 -6.59 7.83 -1.31
N PHE A 80 -5.59 8.61 -1.74
CA PHE A 80 -5.56 10.05 -1.50
C PHE A 80 -6.66 10.79 -2.27
N GLU A 81 -6.83 10.52 -3.57
CA GLU A 81 -7.90 11.11 -4.39
C GLU A 81 -9.30 10.79 -3.84
N GLN A 82 -9.48 9.61 -3.24
CA GLN A 82 -10.73 9.20 -2.60
C GLN A 82 -10.89 9.73 -1.17
N GLY A 83 -9.94 10.49 -0.65
CA GLY A 83 -9.97 11.01 0.73
C GLY A 83 -9.88 9.92 1.80
N LEU A 84 -9.39 8.73 1.45
CA LEU A 84 -9.21 7.60 2.36
C LEU A 84 -7.90 7.70 3.15
N THR A 85 -6.91 8.41 2.62
CA THR A 85 -5.61 8.62 3.29
C THR A 85 -5.09 10.04 3.07
N GLY A 86 -4.34 10.55 4.04
CA GLY A 86 -3.54 11.78 3.89
C GLY A 86 -2.11 11.50 3.49
N ILE A 87 -1.27 12.53 3.37
CA ILE A 87 0.18 12.34 3.19
C ILE A 87 0.85 12.37 4.57
N PRO A 88 1.56 11.29 4.99
CA PRO A 88 2.16 11.25 6.31
C PRO A 88 3.31 12.26 6.46
N PHE A 89 3.75 12.48 7.71
CA PHE A 89 4.88 13.35 8.09
C PHE A 89 4.72 14.85 7.78
N GLY A 90 3.49 15.31 7.53
CA GLY A 90 3.23 16.73 7.23
C GLY A 90 3.84 17.20 5.91
N LEU A 91 4.09 16.27 4.97
CA LEU A 91 4.75 16.57 3.69
C LEU A 91 3.85 17.32 2.70
N GLU A 92 2.56 17.45 2.98
CA GLU A 92 1.58 18.16 2.15
C GLU A 92 2.02 19.59 1.83
N ARG A 93 2.52 20.31 2.85
CA ARG A 93 3.04 21.67 2.68
C ARG A 93 4.25 21.70 1.74
N GLN A 94 5.13 20.71 1.85
CA GLN A 94 6.33 20.62 1.00
C GLN A 94 5.97 20.31 -0.45
N PHE A 95 5.01 19.42 -0.70
CA PHE A 95 4.50 19.13 -2.04
C PHE A 95 3.80 20.34 -2.64
N SER A 96 2.96 21.02 -1.86
CA SER A 96 2.29 22.26 -2.27
C SER A 96 3.30 23.37 -2.63
N MET A 97 4.32 23.60 -1.80
CA MET A 97 5.38 24.59 -2.09
C MET A 97 6.16 24.25 -3.37
N ARG A 98 6.37 22.96 -3.67
CA ARG A 98 7.03 22.50 -4.89
C ARG A 98 6.10 22.39 -6.11
N ARG A 99 4.83 22.79 -5.98
CA ARG A 99 3.79 22.66 -7.02
C ARG A 99 3.63 21.23 -7.54
N ILE A 100 3.86 20.25 -6.68
CA ILE A 100 3.60 18.84 -6.98
C ILE A 100 2.14 18.57 -6.59
N PRO A 101 1.31 17.99 -7.48
CA PRO A 101 -0.05 17.60 -7.12
C PRO A 101 -0.03 16.66 -5.91
N LEU A 102 -0.90 16.92 -4.91
CA LEU A 102 -0.85 16.17 -3.65
C LEU A 102 -1.07 14.67 -3.84
N ALA A 103 -1.92 14.26 -4.79
CA ALA A 103 -2.09 12.85 -5.13
C ALA A 103 -0.80 12.23 -5.69
N THR A 104 -0.03 12.95 -6.52
CA THR A 104 1.31 12.52 -6.95
C THR A 104 2.27 12.44 -5.76
N GLY A 105 2.18 13.38 -4.81
CA GLY A 105 2.92 13.35 -3.55
C GLY A 105 2.60 12.10 -2.73
N ALA A 106 1.32 11.75 -2.59
CA ALA A 106 0.88 10.52 -1.95
C ALA A 106 1.45 9.28 -2.66
N ALA A 107 1.36 9.24 -4.00
CA ALA A 107 1.95 8.17 -4.80
C ALA A 107 3.45 7.97 -4.52
N LEU A 108 4.21 9.07 -4.44
CA LEU A 108 5.64 9.01 -4.15
C LEU A 108 5.93 8.50 -2.73
N VAL A 109 5.16 8.96 -1.74
CA VAL A 109 5.37 8.56 -0.34
C VAL A 109 4.99 7.10 -0.13
N TYR A 110 3.80 6.69 -0.57
CA TYR A 110 3.34 5.31 -0.41
C TYR A 110 4.12 4.33 -1.29
N GLY A 111 4.54 4.74 -2.49
CA GLY A 111 5.46 3.96 -3.31
C GLY A 111 6.85 3.83 -2.69
N GLY A 112 7.39 4.91 -2.11
CA GLY A 112 8.63 4.86 -1.35
C GLY A 112 8.56 3.90 -0.16
N LEU A 113 7.48 3.97 0.62
CA LEU A 113 7.24 3.06 1.75
C LEU A 113 7.11 1.60 1.28
N GLY A 114 6.33 1.35 0.23
CA GLY A 114 6.17 0.00 -0.34
C GLY A 114 7.48 -0.59 -0.86
N GLY A 115 8.27 0.21 -1.58
CA GLY A 115 9.60 -0.18 -2.03
C GLY A 115 10.57 -0.45 -0.88
N PHE A 116 10.60 0.43 0.12
CA PHE A 116 11.46 0.30 1.29
C PHE A 116 11.14 -0.97 2.11
N LEU A 117 9.84 -1.23 2.36
CA LEU A 117 9.41 -2.45 3.04
C LEU A 117 9.80 -3.70 2.25
N ALA A 118 9.67 -3.67 0.92
CA ALA A 118 10.08 -4.78 0.08
C ALA A 118 11.59 -5.04 0.10
N ILE A 119 12.42 -3.97 0.17
CA ILE A 119 13.87 -4.10 0.35
C ILE A 119 14.19 -4.77 1.69
N ILE A 120 13.52 -4.35 2.79
CA ILE A 120 13.69 -4.99 4.10
C ILE A 120 13.29 -6.46 4.08
N GLN A 121 12.27 -6.81 3.29
CA GLN A 121 11.85 -8.21 3.07
C GLN A 121 12.79 -9.00 2.14
N GLY A 122 13.88 -8.40 1.67
CA GLY A 122 14.87 -9.04 0.82
C GLY A 122 14.45 -9.20 -0.64
N LYS A 123 13.45 -8.44 -1.13
CA LYS A 123 13.10 -8.48 -2.55
C LYS A 123 14.21 -7.82 -3.38
N PRO A 124 14.74 -8.52 -4.41
CA PRO A 124 15.79 -7.97 -5.27
C PRO A 124 15.22 -6.90 -6.22
N LEU A 125 16.09 -6.32 -7.05
CA LEU A 125 15.72 -5.31 -8.05
C LEU A 125 15.20 -5.95 -9.35
#